data_AF-A0A497NQJ7-F1
#
_entry.id   AF-A0A497NQJ7-F1
#
_cell.length_a   1.000
_cell.length_b   1.000
_cell.length_c   1.000
_cell.angle_alpha   90.00
_cell.angle_beta   90.00
_cell.angle_gamma   90.00
#
_symmetry.space_group_name_H-M   'P 1'
#
loop_
_entity.id
_entity.type
_entity.pdbx_description
1 polymer ?
#
loop_
_entity_poly.entity_id
_entity_poly.type
_entity_poly.pdbx_seq_one_letter_code
_entity_poly.pdbx_strand_id
1 'polypeptide(L)' 'RLCRIRGQLRRRIWIREGDLVLVSPWDFQRDKRGDVWWRFTKVQALKLAEQGVIPDFLREKLTE' A
#
# COMPACT_ATOMS: atom_id res chain seq x y z
N ARG A 1 7.72 -6.93 3.77
CA ARG A 1 8.24 -7.22 2.42
C ARG A 1 9.14 -6.08 1.98
N LEU A 2 10.20 -6.35 1.21
CA LEU A 2 10.99 -5.31 0.56
C LEU A 2 10.36 -5.00 -0.80
N CYS A 3 9.77 -3.83 -0.94
CA CYS A 3 9.03 -3.45 -2.15
C CYS A 3 9.77 -2.37 -2.93
N ARG A 4 9.75 -2.47 -4.26
CA ARG A 4 10.30 -1.45 -5.17
C ARG A 4 9.20 -0.47 -5.58
N ILE A 5 9.48 0.83 -5.50
CA ILE A 5 8.58 1.85 -6.03
C ILE A 5 8.82 1.95 -7.54
N ARG A 6 7.77 1.74 -8.34
CA ARG A 6 7.85 1.87 -9.81
C ARG A 6 8.25 3.30 -10.19
N GLY A 7 9.11 3.43 -11.20
CA GLY A 7 9.65 4.74 -11.62
C GLY A 7 8.57 5.76 -11.99
N GLN A 8 7.50 5.31 -12.66
CA GLN A 8 6.35 6.15 -12.98
C GLN A 8 5.65 6.68 -11.71
N LEU A 9 5.54 5.86 -10.67
CA LEU A 9 4.90 6.23 -9.41
C LEU A 9 5.76 7.23 -8.64
N ARG A 10 7.07 6.97 -8.56
CA ARG A 10 8.04 7.84 -7.88
C ARG A 10 8.06 9.28 -8.42
N ARG A 11 7.78 9.46 -9.72
CA ARG A 11 7.70 10.79 -10.36
C ARG A 11 6.42 11.54 -10.07
N ARG A 12 5.33 10.85 -9.71
CA ARG A 12 3.98 11.44 -9.61
C ARG A 12 3.47 11.56 -8.19
N ILE A 13 3.91 10.66 -7.31
CA ILE A 13 3.32 10.49 -5.98
C ILE A 13 4.45 10.38 -4.96
N TRP A 14 4.40 11.28 -3.98
CA TRP A 14 5.25 11.16 -2.79
C TRP A 14 4.66 10.09 -1.87
N ILE A 15 5.48 9.14 -1.43
CA ILE A 15 5.09 8.08 -0.50
C ILE A 15 5.86 8.29 0.79
N ARG A 16 5.16 8.26 1.93
CA ARG A 16 5.74 8.38 3.27
C ARG A 16 5.40 7.13 4.09
N GLU A 17 6.05 7.02 5.24
CA GLU A 17 5.66 6.03 6.24
C GLU A 17 4.22 6.29 6.72
N GLY A 18 3.45 5.22 6.92
CA GLY A 18 2.02 5.29 7.26
C GLY A 18 1.07 5.32 6.06
N ASP A 19 1.56 5.54 4.83
CA ASP A 19 0.71 5.48 3.64
C ASP A 19 0.25 4.04 3.34
N LEU A 20 -1.05 3.88 3.06
CA LEU A 20 -1.58 2.63 2.55
C LEU A 20 -1.23 2.46 1.06
N VAL A 21 -0.57 1.36 0.72
CA VAL A 21 -0.08 1.10 -0.64
C VAL A 21 -0.53 -0.26 -1.18
N LEU A 22 -0.80 -0.31 -2.48
CA LEU A 22 -1.05 -1.56 -3.20
C LEU A 22 0.27 -2.14 -3.69
N VAL A 23 0.55 -3.39 -3.31
CA VAL A 23 1.77 -4.11 -3.69
C VAL A 23 1.40 -5.28 -4.60
N SER A 24 2.06 -5.37 -5.75
CA SER A 24 2.07 -6.58 -6.58
C SER A 24 3.30 -7.41 -6.20
N PRO A 25 3.14 -8.59 -5.58
CA PRO A 25 4.25 -9.50 -5.36
C PRO A 25 4.92 -9.90 -6.68
N TRP A 26 6.23 -10.18 -6.66
CA TRP A 26 6.92 -10.75 -7.81
C TRP A 26 6.60 -12.24 -7.97
N ASP A 27 6.66 -12.74 -9.20
CA ASP A 27 6.43 -14.16 -9.49
C ASP A 27 7.49 -15.05 -8.81
N PHE A 28 8.73 -14.56 -8.73
CA PHE A 28 9.80 -15.16 -7.94
C PHE A 28 9.95 -14.43 -6.60
N GLN A 29 10.23 -15.17 -5.52
CA GLN A 29 10.35 -14.60 -4.16
C GLN A 29 9.11 -13.82 -3.68
N ARG A 30 7.91 -14.32 -4.01
CA ARG A 30 6.60 -13.70 -3.72
C ARG A 30 6.42 -13.18 -2.29
N ASP A 31 6.96 -13.90 -1.31
CA ASP A 31 6.80 -13.54 0.12
C ASP A 31 7.75 -12.44 0.58
N LYS A 32 8.83 -12.20 -0.17
CA LYS A 32 9.89 -11.26 0.21
C LYS A 32 9.89 -9.99 -0.63
N ARG A 33 9.56 -10.07 -1.92
CA ARG A 33 9.69 -8.97 -2.89
C ARG A 33 8.38 -8.65 -3.61
N GLY A 34 8.27 -7.41 -4.07
CA GLY A 34 7.17 -6.93 -4.88
C GLY A 34 7.37 -5.50 -5.37
N ASP A 35 6.46 -5.03 -6.22
CA ASP A 35 6.42 -3.66 -6.71
C ASP A 35 5.22 -2.90 -6.12
N VAL A 36 5.45 -1.64 -5.75
CA VAL A 36 4.37 -0.72 -5.35
C VAL A 36 3.68 -0.21 -6.61
N TRP A 37 2.39 -0.52 -6.72
CA TRP A 37 1.57 -0.16 -7.87
C TRP A 37 0.82 1.15 -7.66
N TRP A 38 0.35 1.39 -6.45
CA TRP A 38 -0.49 2.54 -6.10
C TRP A 38 -0.32 2.96 -4.64
N ARG A 39 -0.59 4.22 -4.33
CA ARG A 39 -0.73 4.75 -2.97
C ARG A 39 -2.12 5.33 -2.80
N PHE A 40 -2.87 4.83 -1.83
CA PHE A 40 -4.19 5.34 -1.52
C PHE A 40 -4.09 6.66 -0.74
N THR A 41 -5.03 7.57 -0.98
CA THR A 41 -5.19 8.74 -0.10
C THR A 41 -5.81 8.31 1.23
N LYS A 42 -5.68 9.13 2.27
CA LYS A 42 -6.28 8.86 3.58
C LYS A 42 -7.79 8.57 3.48
N VAL A 43 -8.51 9.38 2.69
CA VAL A 43 -9.96 9.19 2.46
C VAL A 43 -10.26 7.86 1.76
N GLN A 44 -9.48 7.48 0.75
CA GLN A 44 -9.65 6.19 0.08
C GLN A 44 -9.36 5.02 1.02
N ALA A 45 -8.32 5.13 1.85
CA ALA A 45 -7.96 4.12 2.83
C ALA A 45 -9.06 3.91 3.88
N LEU A 46 -9.66 5.00 4.40
CA LEU A 46 -10.79 4.93 5.32
C LEU A 46 -12.02 4.26 4.69
N LYS A 47 -12.35 4.61 3.44
CA LYS A 47 -13.45 3.95 2.72
C LYS A 47 -13.21 2.45 2.56
N LEU A 48 -11.97 2.03 2.29
CA LEU A 48 -11.61 0.60 2.22
C LEU A 48 -11.72 -0.09 3.58
N ALA A 49 -11.41 0.62 4.67
CA ALA A 49 -11.60 0.13 6.03
C ALA A 49 -13.09 -0.10 6.35
N GLU A 50 -13.95 0.88 6.03
CA GLU A 50 -15.40 0.80 6.22
C GLU A 50 -16.03 -0.34 5.42
N GLN A 51 -15.54 -0.58 4.20
CA GLN A 51 -16.01 -1.68 3.35
C GLN A 51 -15.57 -3.07 3.82
N GLY A 52 -14.67 -3.15 4.80
CA GLY A 52 -14.20 -4.41 5.33
C GLY A 52 -13.19 -5.15 4.44
N VAL A 53 -12.69 -4.51 3.37
CA VAL A 53 -11.84 -5.18 2.36
C VAL A 53 -10.35 -5.22 2.72
N ILE A 54 -9.93 -4.43 3.71
CA ILE A 54 -8.58 -4.49 4.25
C ILE A 54 -8.57 -5.21 5.61
N PRO A 55 -7.49 -5.95 5.95
CA PRO A 55 -7.34 -6.60 7.25
C PRO A 55 -7.46 -5.65 8.44
N ASP A 56 -7.97 -6.15 9.57
CA ASP A 56 -8.24 -5.34 10.77
C ASP A 56 -6.98 -4.64 11.32
N PHE A 57 -5.84 -5.33 11.32
CA PHE A 57 -4.56 -4.75 11.77
C PHE A 57 -4.10 -3.53 10.94
N LEU A 58 -4.56 -3.39 9.69
CA LEU A 58 -4.28 -2.18 8.89
C LEU A 58 -5.26 -1.06 9.21
N ARG A 59 -6.49 -1.40 9.63
CA ARG A 59 -7.50 -0.40 10.01
C ARG A 59 -7.07 0.33 11.27
N GLU A 60 -6.57 -0.42 12.27
CA GLU A 60 -6.05 0.15 13.53
C GLU A 60 -4.98 1.21 13.28
N LYS A 61 -4.05 0.94 12.35
CA LYS A 61 -2.98 1.87 11.98
C LYS A 61 -3.43 3.11 11.20
N LEU A 62 -4.65 3.12 10.64
CA LEU A 62 -5.19 4.29 9.93
C LEU A 62 -5.90 5.27 10.88
N THR A 63 -6.28 4.78 12.07
CA THR A 63 -6.99 5.54 13.09
C THR A 63 -6.08 6.16 14.17
N GLU A 64 -4.84 5.67 14.30
CA GLU A 64 -3.75 6.33 15.04
C GLU A 64 -3.21 7.57 14.29
#